data_AF-B9F7P9-F1
#
_entry.id   AF-B9F7P9-F1
#
_cell.length_a   1.000
_cell.length_b   1.000
_cell.length_c   1.000
_cell.angle_alpha   90.00
_cell.angle_beta   90.00
_cell.angle_gamma   90.00
#
_symmetry.space_group_name_H-M   'P 1'
#
loop_
_entity.id
_entity.type
_entity.pdbx_description
1 polymer ?
#
loop_
_entity_poly.entity_id
_entity_poly.type
_entity_poly.pdbx_seq_one_letter_code
_entity_poly.pdbx_strand_id
1 'polypeptide(L)'
;MALAMTSTSPQPPPPSPRRRLRRRPLLRPGVSSPPSRCRPSPSPKAKAALPLLSDVGRDPTAIKYYSRVASNLVGAGRLREFLLAAEGLRAASGDAGFEGRISRRLLSRGVAAALRDQGLPHVLEFLRDAGRVGIRAAVMLDADAYDTVAAACRLLLAERSMTEFVEARGGASS
;
A
#
# COMPACT_ATOMS: atom_id res chain seq x y z
N MET A 1 57.63 -13.02 -11.96
CA MET A 1 57.56 -11.75 -12.70
C MET A 1 56.14 -11.53 -13.19
N ALA A 2 55.68 -10.27 -13.20
CA ALA A 2 54.52 -9.71 -13.92
C ALA A 2 53.12 -10.37 -13.79
N LEU A 3 52.17 -9.59 -13.30
CA LEU A 3 50.72 -9.82 -13.39
C LEU A 3 50.19 -9.28 -14.73
N ALA A 4 49.23 -9.96 -15.36
CA ALA A 4 48.47 -9.42 -16.49
C ALA A 4 47.04 -9.07 -16.03
N MET A 5 46.75 -7.78 -15.90
CA MET A 5 45.43 -7.25 -15.56
C MET A 5 44.66 -6.90 -16.83
N THR A 6 43.51 -7.53 -17.07
CA THR A 6 42.55 -7.11 -18.10
C THR A 6 41.32 -6.47 -17.47
N SER A 7 41.38 -5.15 -17.32
CA SER A 7 40.25 -4.33 -16.87
C SER A 7 39.17 -4.25 -17.96
N THR A 8 37.94 -4.64 -17.64
CA THR A 8 36.75 -4.38 -18.48
C THR A 8 35.86 -3.38 -17.75
N SER A 9 35.79 -2.17 -18.29
CA SER A 9 35.02 -1.06 -17.73
C SER A 9 33.53 -1.16 -18.09
N PRO A 10 32.59 -1.00 -17.13
CA PRO A 10 31.16 -1.04 -17.42
C PRO A 10 30.67 0.25 -18.09
N GLN A 11 30.13 0.13 -19.31
CA GLN A 11 29.61 1.27 -20.08
C GLN A 11 28.13 1.57 -19.70
N PRO A 12 27.76 2.85 -19.45
CA PRO A 12 26.39 3.21 -19.08
C PRO A 12 25.41 3.25 -20.27
N PRO A 13 24.10 3.04 -20.05
CA PRO A 13 23.08 3.05 -21.11
C PRO A 13 22.75 4.46 -21.65
N PRO A 14 22.26 4.57 -22.90
CA PRO A 14 22.00 5.86 -23.55
C PRO A 14 20.75 6.59 -23.02
N PRO A 15 20.73 7.94 -23.04
CA PRO A 15 19.60 8.74 -22.56
C PRO A 15 18.41 8.72 -23.53
N SER A 16 17.21 8.48 -22.99
CA SER A 16 15.95 8.51 -23.74
C SER A 16 15.49 9.94 -24.07
N PRO A 17 15.10 10.27 -25.32
CA PRO A 17 14.74 11.65 -25.68
C PRO A 17 13.41 12.12 -25.07
N ARG A 18 13.44 13.22 -24.32
CA ARG A 18 12.24 13.95 -23.88
C ARG A 18 11.47 14.48 -25.10
N ARG A 19 10.27 13.95 -25.38
CA ARG A 19 9.40 14.51 -26.44
C ARG A 19 8.52 15.64 -25.90
N ARG A 20 8.37 16.69 -26.72
CA ARG A 20 7.96 18.03 -26.29
C ARG A 20 6.43 18.19 -26.19
N LEU A 21 6.03 18.85 -25.11
CA LEU A 21 5.02 19.92 -25.02
C LEU A 21 4.33 20.40 -26.33
N ARG A 22 3.03 20.73 -26.16
CA ARG A 22 2.13 21.56 -27.01
C ARG A 22 1.34 20.86 -28.14
N ARG A 23 0.03 20.72 -27.90
CA ARG A 23 -1.01 21.35 -28.76
C ARG A 23 -2.11 21.96 -27.88
N ARG A 24 -2.22 23.30 -27.89
CA ARG A 24 -3.43 24.05 -27.48
C ARG A 24 -4.40 24.09 -28.66
N PRO A 25 -5.72 23.95 -28.47
CA PRO A 25 -6.70 24.54 -29.35
C PRO A 25 -6.89 26.02 -29.01
N LEU A 26 -6.76 26.92 -30.00
CA LEU A 26 -7.10 28.33 -29.90
C LEU A 26 -7.91 28.74 -31.13
N LEU A 27 -9.23 28.78 -30.99
CA LEU A 27 -10.22 29.30 -31.95
C LEU A 27 -11.47 29.71 -31.12
N ARG A 28 -12.19 30.80 -31.37
CA ARG A 28 -11.88 32.15 -31.91
C ARG A 28 -13.11 33.01 -31.49
N PRO A 29 -12.98 34.26 -31.00
CA PRO A 29 -14.15 35.00 -30.51
C PRO A 29 -14.96 35.65 -31.65
N GLY A 30 -16.29 35.67 -31.51
CA GLY A 30 -17.22 36.41 -32.36
C GLY A 30 -18.43 36.86 -31.54
N VAL A 31 -18.77 38.15 -31.61
CA VAL A 31 -19.81 38.78 -30.78
C VAL A 31 -20.78 39.56 -31.67
N SER A 32 -22.08 39.28 -31.53
CA SER A 32 -23.17 40.25 -31.77
C SER A 32 -24.48 39.77 -31.12
N SER A 33 -25.28 40.73 -30.64
CA SER A 33 -26.50 40.60 -29.81
C SER A 33 -27.31 41.90 -29.95
N PRO A 34 -28.57 42.02 -29.44
CA PRO A 34 -29.71 41.10 -29.36
C PRO A 34 -30.94 41.75 -30.08
N PRO A 35 -32.27 41.73 -29.69
CA PRO A 35 -32.88 41.87 -28.34
C PRO A 35 -34.12 40.99 -28.00
N SER A 36 -34.62 41.10 -26.76
CA SER A 36 -35.99 40.71 -26.29
C SER A 36 -36.29 39.19 -26.20
N ARG A 37 -37.00 38.59 -25.23
CA ARG A 37 -37.51 38.83 -23.84
C ARG A 37 -37.80 37.41 -23.30
N CYS A 38 -37.82 37.06 -22.00
CA CYS A 38 -37.73 37.80 -20.73
C CYS A 38 -36.94 36.95 -19.69
N ARG A 39 -36.96 37.33 -18.40
CA ARG A 39 -36.36 36.57 -17.27
C ARG A 39 -37.24 35.40 -16.81
N PRO A 40 -36.63 34.33 -16.27
CA PRO A 40 -36.68 34.12 -14.82
C PRO A 40 -35.41 34.60 -14.12
N SER A 41 -35.52 35.03 -12.86
CA SER A 41 -34.38 35.49 -12.06
C SER A 41 -33.42 34.34 -11.72
N PRO A 42 -32.11 34.44 -11.99
CA PRO A 42 -31.15 33.57 -11.34
C PRO A 42 -31.11 33.94 -9.85
N SER A 43 -31.45 32.99 -8.98
CA SER A 43 -31.36 33.20 -7.53
C SER A 43 -29.90 33.44 -7.13
N PRO A 44 -29.65 34.31 -6.13
CA PRO A 44 -28.31 34.77 -5.83
C PRO A 44 -27.49 33.66 -5.17
N LYS A 45 -26.43 33.22 -5.86
CA LYS A 45 -25.30 32.47 -5.32
C LYS A 45 -25.70 31.41 -4.29
N ALA A 46 -26.07 30.22 -4.78
CA ALA A 46 -25.71 29.01 -4.04
C ALA A 46 -24.20 29.15 -3.71
N LYS A 47 -23.87 29.29 -2.43
CA LYS A 47 -22.48 29.28 -2.00
C LYS A 47 -21.92 27.97 -2.54
N ALA A 48 -20.89 28.04 -3.38
CA ALA A 48 -20.13 26.87 -3.75
C ALA A 48 -19.49 26.37 -2.44
N ALA A 49 -20.19 25.46 -1.77
CA ALA A 49 -19.67 24.77 -0.62
C ALA A 49 -18.42 24.06 -1.13
N LEU A 50 -17.26 24.55 -0.71
CA LEU A 50 -16.02 23.82 -0.88
C LEU A 50 -16.30 22.43 -0.29
N PRO A 51 -16.15 21.34 -1.06
CA PRO A 51 -16.52 20.02 -0.60
C PRO A 51 -15.81 19.79 0.73
N LEU A 52 -16.59 19.51 1.77
CA LEU A 52 -16.02 19.27 3.08
C LEU A 52 -15.07 18.07 2.95
N LEU A 53 -14.00 18.02 3.75
CA LEU A 53 -13.06 16.89 3.66
C LEU A 53 -13.76 15.53 3.89
N SER A 54 -14.91 15.53 4.55
CA SER A 54 -15.85 14.41 4.69
C SER A 54 -16.47 13.93 3.37
N ASP A 55 -16.70 14.81 2.39
CA ASP A 55 -17.23 14.43 1.07
C ASP A 55 -16.15 13.79 0.19
N VAL A 56 -14.91 14.24 0.30
CA VAL A 56 -13.75 13.64 -0.40
C VAL A 56 -13.54 12.19 0.05
N GLY A 57 -13.76 11.89 1.33
CA GLY A 57 -13.72 10.52 1.85
C GLY A 57 -14.77 9.58 1.21
N ARG A 58 -15.88 10.14 0.72
CA ARG A 58 -16.99 9.37 0.11
C ARG A 58 -16.92 9.25 -1.41
N ASP A 59 -15.97 9.89 -2.10
CA ASP A 59 -15.79 9.70 -3.55
C ASP A 59 -15.37 8.26 -3.87
N PRO A 60 -16.18 7.48 -4.63
CA PRO A 60 -15.82 6.12 -5.03
C PRO A 60 -14.51 6.04 -5.84
N THR A 61 -14.14 7.12 -6.54
CA THR A 61 -12.91 7.19 -7.33
C THR A 61 -11.68 7.31 -6.43
N ALA A 62 -11.71 8.22 -5.45
CA ALA A 62 -10.71 8.33 -4.39
C ALA A 62 -10.58 7.01 -3.60
N ILE A 63 -11.69 6.41 -3.15
CA ILE A 63 -11.67 5.13 -2.43
C ILE A 63 -10.97 4.04 -3.26
N LYS A 64 -11.29 3.93 -4.56
CA LYS A 64 -10.66 2.97 -5.49
C LYS A 64 -9.17 3.26 -5.75
N TYR A 65 -8.77 4.53 -5.74
CA TYR A 65 -7.37 4.92 -5.83
C TYR A 65 -6.60 4.51 -4.57
N TYR A 66 -7.10 4.89 -3.38
CA TYR A 66 -6.45 4.58 -2.11
C TYR A 66 -6.42 3.08 -1.81
N SER A 67 -7.45 2.31 -2.20
CA SER A 67 -7.42 0.85 -2.07
C SER A 67 -6.35 0.20 -2.93
N ARG A 68 -6.08 0.74 -4.13
CA ARG A 68 -4.97 0.33 -4.99
C ARG A 68 -3.60 0.71 -4.41
N VAL A 69 -3.48 1.91 -3.82
CA VAL A 69 -2.26 2.35 -3.13
C VAL A 69 -1.94 1.44 -1.95
N ALA A 70 -2.90 1.20 -1.05
CA ALA A 70 -2.74 0.28 0.09
C ALA A 70 -2.36 -1.13 -0.39
N SER A 71 -3.07 -1.68 -1.38
CA SER A 71 -2.77 -3.00 -1.95
C SER A 71 -1.36 -3.09 -2.55
N ASN A 72 -0.88 -2.01 -3.18
CA ASN A 72 0.48 -1.95 -3.75
C ASN A 72 1.56 -1.81 -2.67
N LEU A 73 1.31 -1.04 -1.60
CA LEU A 73 2.23 -0.90 -0.47
C LEU A 73 2.48 -2.26 0.18
N VAL A 74 1.42 -2.99 0.50
CA VAL A 74 1.57 -4.31 1.11
C VAL A 74 2.16 -5.32 0.14
N GLY A 75 1.78 -5.30 -1.15
CA GLY A 75 2.39 -6.13 -2.19
C GLY A 75 3.90 -5.92 -2.41
N ALA A 76 4.45 -4.81 -1.90
CA ALA A 76 5.87 -4.48 -1.89
C ALA A 76 6.56 -4.77 -0.53
N GLY A 77 5.89 -5.44 0.41
CA GLY A 77 6.41 -5.73 1.75
C GLY A 77 6.40 -4.55 2.72
N ARG A 78 5.87 -3.38 2.34
CA ARG A 78 5.84 -2.16 3.16
C ARG A 78 4.67 -2.18 4.16
N LEU A 79 4.77 -3.09 5.13
CA LEU A 79 3.68 -3.42 6.05
C LEU A 79 3.23 -2.20 6.89
N ARG A 80 4.17 -1.40 7.38
CA ARG A 80 3.89 -0.23 8.22
C ARG A 80 3.16 0.88 7.47
N GLU A 81 3.61 1.22 6.27
CA GLU A 81 2.97 2.24 5.44
C GLU A 81 1.63 1.77 4.88
N PHE A 82 1.50 0.46 4.64
CA PHE A 82 0.21 -0.15 4.36
C PHE A 82 -0.78 0.03 5.51
N LEU A 83 -0.41 -0.24 6.77
CA LEU A 83 -1.30 -0.04 7.92
C LEU A 83 -1.82 1.40 8.00
N LEU A 84 -0.94 2.39 7.85
CA LEU A 84 -1.31 3.81 7.83
C LEU A 84 -2.26 4.16 6.67
N ALA A 85 -2.00 3.64 5.47
CA ALA A 85 -2.87 3.85 4.30
C ALA A 85 -4.22 3.12 4.46
N ALA A 86 -4.23 1.96 5.11
CA ALA A 86 -5.40 1.14 5.38
C ALA A 86 -6.31 1.80 6.41
N GLU A 87 -5.76 2.40 7.47
CA GLU A 87 -6.51 3.18 8.46
C GLU A 87 -7.20 4.39 7.81
N GLY A 88 -6.47 5.17 7.01
CA GLY A 88 -7.05 6.30 6.25
C GLY A 88 -8.13 5.86 5.26
N LEU A 89 -7.93 4.73 4.56
CA LEU A 89 -8.92 4.13 3.67
C LEU A 89 -10.17 3.65 4.42
N ARG A 90 -10.03 3.10 5.64
CA ARG A 90 -11.14 2.70 6.49
C ARG A 90 -11.94 3.92 6.96
N ALA A 91 -11.26 4.96 7.44
CA ALA A 91 -11.88 6.22 7.86
C ALA A 91 -12.67 6.90 6.72
N ALA A 92 -12.15 6.84 5.48
CA ALA A 92 -12.83 7.36 4.30
C ALA A 92 -14.02 6.47 3.86
N SER A 93 -13.80 5.17 3.69
CA SER A 93 -14.76 4.26 3.06
C SER A 93 -15.76 3.58 4.01
N GLY A 94 -15.58 3.78 5.32
CA GLY A 94 -16.36 3.13 6.38
C GLY A 94 -16.05 1.65 6.55
N ASP A 95 -16.43 1.12 7.73
CA ASP A 95 -16.13 -0.25 8.15
C ASP A 95 -16.75 -1.32 7.24
N ALA A 96 -17.94 -1.05 6.70
CA ALA A 96 -18.67 -2.00 5.87
C ALA A 96 -17.90 -2.33 4.58
N GLY A 97 -17.47 -3.60 4.46
CA GLY A 97 -16.78 -4.11 3.29
C GLY A 97 -15.35 -3.58 3.09
N PHE A 98 -14.75 -2.93 4.09
CA PHE A 98 -13.40 -2.36 4.01
C PHE A 98 -12.34 -3.41 3.65
N GLU A 99 -12.32 -4.56 4.32
CA GLU A 99 -11.38 -5.66 4.04
C GLU A 99 -11.38 -6.07 2.56
N GLY A 100 -12.57 -6.13 1.94
CA GLY A 100 -12.75 -6.53 0.53
C GLY A 100 -12.21 -5.52 -0.49
N ARG A 101 -11.81 -4.32 -0.06
CA ARG A 101 -11.15 -3.32 -0.92
C ARG A 101 -9.65 -3.59 -1.07
N ILE A 102 -9.06 -4.41 -0.19
CA ILE A 102 -7.63 -4.74 -0.16
C ILE A 102 -7.40 -6.05 -0.91
N SER A 103 -6.40 -6.09 -1.80
CA SER A 103 -6.09 -7.29 -2.57
C SER A 103 -5.45 -8.38 -1.71
N ARG A 104 -6.23 -9.41 -1.33
CA ARG A 104 -5.76 -10.61 -0.59
C ARG A 104 -4.49 -11.23 -1.18
N ARG A 105 -4.38 -11.30 -2.52
CA ARG A 105 -3.19 -11.83 -3.21
C ARG A 105 -1.94 -10.98 -2.99
N LEU A 106 -2.08 -9.65 -3.04
CA LEU A 106 -0.94 -8.75 -2.78
C LEU A 106 -0.59 -8.71 -1.29
N LEU A 107 -1.59 -8.81 -0.43
CA LEU A 107 -1.42 -8.92 1.02
C LEU A 107 -0.64 -10.18 1.42
N SER A 108 -1.04 -11.34 0.91
CA SER A 108 -0.37 -12.63 1.16
C SER A 108 1.07 -12.64 0.63
N ARG A 109 1.28 -12.18 -0.62
CA ARG A 109 2.63 -11.96 -1.18
C ARG A 109 3.47 -11.01 -0.34
N GLY A 110 2.86 -9.93 0.16
CA GLY A 110 3.50 -8.92 0.99
C GLY A 110 4.02 -9.47 2.30
N VAL A 111 3.18 -10.26 2.98
CA VAL A 111 3.54 -10.95 4.22
C VAL A 111 4.63 -11.99 3.99
N ALA A 112 4.56 -12.78 2.91
CA ALA A 112 5.62 -13.73 2.54
C ALA A 112 6.94 -13.05 2.12
N ALA A 113 6.90 -11.82 1.59
CA ALA A 113 8.09 -11.01 1.36
C ALA A 113 8.69 -10.51 2.69
N ALA A 114 7.89 -9.82 3.50
CA ALA A 114 8.33 -9.29 4.79
C ALA A 114 8.83 -10.37 5.76
N LEU A 115 8.26 -11.58 5.73
CA LEU A 115 8.74 -12.73 6.52
C LEU A 115 10.18 -13.13 6.14
N ARG A 116 10.55 -13.04 4.85
CA ARG A 116 11.91 -13.34 4.36
C ARG A 116 12.87 -12.19 4.58
N ASP A 117 12.39 -10.95 4.41
CA ASP A 117 13.24 -9.76 4.41
C ASP A 117 13.42 -9.14 5.81
N GLN A 118 12.44 -9.29 6.71
CA GLN A 118 12.39 -8.68 8.05
C GLN A 118 12.16 -9.69 9.19
N GLY A 119 11.88 -10.96 8.86
CA GLY A 119 11.68 -12.03 9.82
C GLY A 119 10.29 -12.10 10.46
N LEU A 120 10.07 -13.19 11.20
CA LEU A 120 8.76 -13.50 11.80
C LEU A 120 8.28 -12.49 12.87
N PRO A 121 9.11 -11.95 13.78
CA PRO A 121 8.64 -10.98 14.79
C PRO A 121 7.95 -9.77 14.17
N HIS A 122 8.50 -9.23 13.08
CA HIS A 122 7.93 -8.11 12.33
C HIS A 122 6.55 -8.45 11.73
N VAL A 123 6.40 -9.67 11.20
CA VAL A 123 5.13 -10.15 10.64
C VAL A 123 4.07 -10.37 11.73
N LEU A 124 4.44 -10.90 12.90
CA LEU A 124 3.51 -11.10 14.02
C LEU A 124 3.02 -9.77 14.59
N GLU A 125 3.90 -8.78 14.72
CA GLU A 125 3.51 -7.40 15.08
C GLU A 125 2.55 -6.80 14.04
N PHE A 126 2.86 -6.93 12.75
CA PHE A 126 1.96 -6.49 11.69
C PHE A 126 0.58 -7.15 11.77
N LEU A 127 0.49 -8.46 11.99
CA LEU A 127 -0.79 -9.18 12.08
C LEU A 127 -1.62 -8.73 13.28
N ARG A 128 -0.99 -8.44 14.43
CA ARG A 128 -1.62 -7.84 15.61
C ARG A 128 -2.23 -6.47 15.28
N ASP A 129 -1.47 -5.61 14.60
CA ASP A 129 -1.87 -4.24 14.34
C ASP A 129 -2.87 -4.13 13.17
N ALA A 130 -2.78 -5.03 12.18
CA ALA A 130 -3.80 -5.19 11.14
C ALA A 130 -5.17 -5.54 11.75
N GLY A 131 -5.19 -6.39 12.79
CA GLY A 131 -6.40 -6.68 13.57
C GLY A 131 -7.03 -5.43 14.19
N ARG A 132 -6.21 -4.49 14.70
CA ARG A 132 -6.68 -3.19 15.25
C ARG A 132 -7.25 -2.29 14.15
N VAL A 133 -6.61 -2.26 12.98
CA VAL A 133 -7.11 -1.56 11.78
C VAL A 133 -8.39 -2.22 11.22
N GLY A 134 -8.80 -3.39 11.72
CA GLY A 134 -10.03 -4.07 11.32
C GLY A 134 -9.83 -4.97 10.09
N ILE A 135 -8.64 -5.52 9.93
CA ILE A 135 -8.31 -6.50 8.90
C ILE A 135 -8.00 -7.83 9.61
N ARG A 136 -8.86 -8.83 9.43
CA ARG A 136 -8.76 -10.12 10.15
C ARG A 136 -7.79 -11.06 9.45
N ALA A 137 -6.76 -11.52 10.17
CA ALA A 137 -5.70 -12.39 9.64
C ALA A 137 -6.20 -13.60 8.82
N ALA A 138 -7.29 -14.25 9.24
CA ALA A 138 -7.90 -15.39 8.54
C ALA A 138 -8.50 -15.04 7.15
N VAL A 139 -8.82 -13.77 6.90
CA VAL A 139 -9.29 -13.25 5.60
C VAL A 139 -8.12 -12.72 4.77
N MET A 140 -7.04 -12.30 5.43
CA MET A 140 -5.89 -11.62 4.83
C MET A 140 -4.97 -12.52 4.01
N LEU A 141 -4.73 -13.74 4.50
CA LEU A 141 -3.75 -14.67 3.95
C LEU A 141 -4.43 -15.76 3.12
N ASP A 142 -3.80 -16.17 2.02
CA ASP A 142 -4.03 -17.46 1.37
C ASP A 142 -3.37 -18.60 2.17
N ALA A 143 -3.65 -19.84 1.77
CA ALA A 143 -3.12 -21.03 2.46
C ALA A 143 -1.60 -21.03 2.46
N ASP A 144 -0.97 -20.75 1.32
CA ASP A 144 0.48 -20.69 1.14
C ASP A 144 1.15 -19.70 2.11
N ALA A 145 0.63 -18.47 2.23
CA ALA A 145 1.17 -17.49 3.17
C ALA A 145 0.92 -17.87 4.63
N TYR A 146 -0.24 -18.48 4.94
CA TYR A 146 -0.51 -19.00 6.28
C TYR A 146 0.45 -20.12 6.67
N ASP A 147 0.67 -21.10 5.79
CA ASP A 147 1.57 -22.23 6.02
C ASP A 147 3.03 -21.78 6.15
N THR A 148 3.44 -20.75 5.38
CA THR A 148 4.79 -20.15 5.50
C THR A 148 4.98 -19.51 6.88
N VAL A 149 4.00 -18.73 7.36
CA VAL A 149 4.04 -18.14 8.71
C VAL A 149 4.01 -19.23 9.79
N ALA A 150 3.16 -20.25 9.63
CA ALA A 150 3.06 -21.37 10.57
C ALA A 150 4.35 -22.20 10.63
N ALA A 151 5.04 -22.39 9.50
CA ALA A 151 6.35 -23.04 9.45
C ALA A 151 7.42 -22.23 10.20
N ALA A 152 7.47 -20.92 9.99
CA ALA A 152 8.38 -20.04 10.73
C ALA A 152 8.09 -20.06 12.25
N CYS A 153 6.82 -20.09 12.67
CA CYS A 153 6.44 -20.21 14.08
C CYS A 153 6.91 -21.53 14.69
N ARG A 154 6.78 -22.66 13.96
CA ARG A 154 7.27 -23.96 14.41
C ARG A 154 8.80 -23.99 14.56
N LEU A 155 9.53 -23.33 13.66
CA LEU A 155 10.99 -23.21 13.76
C LEU A 155 11.42 -22.41 15.00
N LEU A 156 10.83 -21.24 15.26
CA LEU A 156 11.14 -20.47 16.49
C LEU A 156 10.82 -21.24 17.78
N LEU A 157 9.74 -22.03 17.81
CA LEU A 157 9.41 -22.87 18.96
C LEU A 157 10.40 -24.03 19.15
N ALA A 158 10.92 -24.60 18.06
CA ALA A 158 11.96 -25.63 18.12
C ALA A 158 13.32 -25.05 18.55
N GLU A 159 13.71 -23.87 18.05
CA GLU A 159 14.92 -23.16 18.49
C GLU A 159 14.84 -22.83 19.98
N ARG A 160 13.71 -22.30 20.44
CA ARG A 160 13.50 -21.97 21.85
C ARG A 160 13.52 -23.21 22.76
N SER A 161 12.92 -24.31 22.33
CA SER A 161 12.99 -25.55 23.12
C SER A 161 14.43 -26.07 23.20
N MET A 162 15.20 -25.98 22.11
CA MET A 162 16.63 -26.30 22.13
C MET A 162 17.43 -25.41 23.08
N THR A 163 17.18 -24.10 23.14
CA THR A 163 17.87 -23.22 24.11
C THR A 163 17.52 -23.58 25.55
N GLU A 164 16.25 -23.83 25.86
CA GLU A 164 15.80 -24.23 27.21
C GLU A 164 16.40 -25.60 27.61
N PHE A 165 16.53 -26.55 26.67
CA PHE A 165 17.23 -27.83 26.89
C PHE A 165 18.75 -27.68 27.13
N VAL A 166 19.40 -26.73 26.45
CA VAL A 166 20.84 -26.47 26.64
C VAL A 166 21.10 -25.79 27.98
N GLU A 167 20.30 -24.81 28.37
CA GLU A 167 20.40 -24.14 29.67
C GLU A 167 20.14 -25.12 30.82
N ALA A 168 19.10 -25.97 30.73
CA ALA A 168 18.83 -27.00 31.73
C ALA A 168 19.97 -28.02 31.90
N ARG A 169 20.78 -28.24 30.85
CA ARG A 169 21.92 -29.17 30.87
C ARG A 169 23.24 -28.49 31.25
N GLY A 170 23.37 -27.19 31.02
CA GLY A 170 24.51 -26.38 31.46
C GLY A 170 24.44 -25.94 32.93
N GLY A 171 23.23 -25.73 33.46
CA GLY A 171 23.00 -25.34 34.86
C GLY A 171 23.10 -26.48 35.88
N ALA A 172 23.28 -27.73 35.45
CA ALA A 172 23.34 -28.91 36.31
C ALA A 172 24.75 -29.26 36.82
N SER A 173 25.70 -28.31 36.78
CA SER A 173 27.09 -28.50 37.16
C SER A 173 27.63 -27.32 37.97
N SER A 174 27.14 -27.17 39.21
CA SER A 174 27.69 -26.29 40.25
C SER A 174 27.38 -26.89 41.63
#